data_AF-A0A0P7BSH8-F1
#
_entry.id   AF-A0A0P7BSH8-F1
#
_cell.length_a   1.000
_cell.length_b   1.000
_cell.length_c   1.000
_cell.angle_alpha   90.00
_cell.angle_beta   90.00
_cell.angle_gamma   90.00
#
_symmetry.space_group_name_H-M   'P 1'
#
loop_
_entity.id
_entity.type
_entity.pdbx_description
1 polymer ?
#
loop_
_entity_poly.entity_id
_entity_poly.type
_entity_poly.pdbx_seq_one_letter_code
_entity_poly.pdbx_strand_id
1 'polypeptide(L)'
;MHYIGNGYRVNENQSLTSPLPFDVKKSRIGATFILAAGSEGSTFRSLSFGPVGIIAQAGNLLFSRCSFEASANLSLSSQNNILEQCFAFVQASISQVGGNNIFRNCTWAGTIQSQNNGLFDQCYIGSLSGITNGVITNSIIKTISNVGTTNGFSFCIKLIDGNANTFPTPGINNNIENQAIADVFVQNPNIANFDTFDKSFRSTATSPALGSGSSGQDIGPFGGSNPYRLSGQPNVPIITNFYLETTGSTASGIAGSITIQSNN
;
A
#
# COMPACT_ATOMS: atom_id res chain seq x y z
N MET A 1 14.13 -11.73 -11.75
CA MET A 1 14.36 -12.45 -10.47
C MET A 1 13.11 -12.39 -9.60
N HIS A 2 12.88 -13.36 -8.72
CA HIS A 2 11.69 -13.37 -7.84
C HIS A 2 12.12 -13.42 -6.37
N TYR A 3 11.76 -12.38 -5.60
CA TYR A 3 12.02 -12.30 -4.18
C TYR A 3 10.68 -12.35 -3.41
N ILE A 4 10.57 -13.29 -2.48
CA ILE A 4 9.35 -13.52 -1.70
C ILE A 4 9.74 -13.50 -0.23
N GLY A 5 9.19 -12.56 0.52
CA GLY A 5 9.30 -12.51 1.97
C GLY A 5 8.14 -13.20 2.68
N ASN A 6 8.33 -13.44 3.97
CA ASN A 6 7.34 -13.99 4.90
C ASN A 6 6.24 -13.00 5.33
N GLY A 7 6.25 -11.76 4.80
CA GLY A 7 5.38 -10.68 5.26
C GLY A 7 6.11 -9.65 6.12
N TYR A 8 5.42 -8.57 6.46
CA TYR A 8 5.94 -7.45 7.23
C TYR A 8 4.90 -7.03 8.27
N ARG A 9 5.30 -6.58 9.48
CA ARG A 9 4.36 -6.14 10.55
C ARG A 9 3.40 -7.21 11.07
N VAL A 10 3.81 -8.49 11.03
CA VAL A 10 3.05 -9.64 11.59
C VAL A 10 2.60 -9.36 13.03
N ASN A 11 3.45 -8.73 13.85
CA ASN A 11 3.15 -8.43 15.25
C ASN A 11 2.09 -7.34 15.46
N GLU A 12 1.98 -6.37 14.56
CA GLU A 12 1.09 -5.20 14.73
C GLU A 12 -0.37 -5.51 14.40
N ASN A 13 -0.57 -6.57 13.62
CA ASN A 13 -1.86 -7.12 13.24
C ASN A 13 -2.16 -8.47 13.94
N GLN A 14 -1.42 -8.81 15.01
CA GLN A 14 -1.63 -10.04 15.80
C GLN A 14 -3.04 -10.19 16.39
N SER A 15 -3.72 -9.10 16.73
CA SER A 15 -5.13 -9.19 17.16
C SER A 15 -6.08 -9.63 16.03
N LEU A 16 -5.59 -9.66 14.80
CA LEU A 16 -6.27 -10.16 13.59
C LEU A 16 -5.60 -11.44 13.04
N THR A 17 -4.48 -11.89 13.64
CA THR A 17 -3.73 -13.10 13.24
C THR A 17 -3.31 -13.88 14.48
N SER A 18 -3.96 -15.03 14.72
CA SER A 18 -3.70 -15.95 15.86
C SER A 18 -2.20 -16.28 15.98
N PRO A 19 -1.62 -16.52 17.18
CA PRO A 19 -0.16 -16.66 17.34
C PRO A 19 0.41 -17.74 16.42
N LEU A 20 1.43 -17.36 15.68
CA LEU A 20 1.92 -18.12 14.53
C LEU A 20 3.18 -18.91 14.89
N PRO A 21 3.35 -20.16 14.41
CA PRO A 21 4.58 -20.95 14.58
C PRO A 21 5.70 -20.60 13.59
N PHE A 22 5.62 -19.46 12.87
CA PHE A 22 6.68 -19.03 11.93
C PHE A 22 7.41 -17.78 12.42
N ASP A 23 8.61 -17.55 11.86
CA ASP A 23 9.44 -16.39 12.21
C ASP A 23 8.69 -15.09 11.88
N VAL A 24 8.28 -14.38 12.93
CA VAL A 24 7.60 -13.07 12.86
C VAL A 24 8.52 -11.94 12.38
N LYS A 25 9.83 -12.20 12.23
CA LYS A 25 10.78 -11.20 11.72
C LYS A 25 10.52 -10.95 10.25
N LYS A 26 10.25 -9.69 9.91
CA LYS A 26 10.14 -9.21 8.53
C LYS A 26 11.35 -9.62 7.69
N SER A 27 11.09 -10.19 6.51
CA SER A 27 12.11 -10.34 5.46
C SER A 27 12.51 -8.95 4.99
N ARG A 28 13.68 -8.49 5.42
CA ARG A 28 14.09 -7.09 5.31
C ARG A 28 15.31 -6.90 4.42
N ILE A 29 15.19 -6.00 3.45
CA ILE A 29 16.32 -5.44 2.72
C ILE A 29 16.77 -4.19 3.47
N GLY A 30 17.88 -4.31 4.20
CA GLY A 30 18.39 -3.28 5.12
C GLY A 30 19.57 -2.46 4.60
N ALA A 31 19.99 -2.69 3.36
CA ALA A 31 21.07 -1.95 2.69
C ALA A 31 20.55 -1.37 1.37
N THR A 32 21.26 -0.36 0.84
CA THR A 32 20.96 0.18 -0.49
C THR A 32 20.82 -0.94 -1.51
N PHE A 33 19.73 -0.92 -2.26
CA PHE A 33 19.38 -1.98 -3.18
C PHE A 33 19.22 -1.41 -4.60
N ILE A 34 20.09 -1.85 -5.50
CA ILE A 34 20.17 -1.33 -6.87
C ILE A 34 19.68 -2.40 -7.82
N LEU A 35 18.63 -2.06 -8.58
CA LEU A 35 18.09 -2.88 -9.65
C LEU A 35 18.62 -2.31 -10.96
N ALA A 36 19.85 -2.71 -11.30
CA ALA A 36 20.54 -2.31 -12.52
C ALA A 36 20.00 -3.06 -13.76
N ALA A 37 20.47 -2.66 -14.94
CA ALA A 37 20.20 -3.34 -16.20
C ALA A 37 20.42 -4.86 -16.08
N GLY A 38 19.53 -5.65 -16.65
CA GLY A 38 19.45 -7.10 -16.46
C GLY A 38 18.50 -7.54 -15.33
N SER A 39 17.97 -6.60 -14.54
CA SER A 39 16.96 -6.88 -13.51
C SER A 39 15.52 -6.75 -13.99
N GLU A 40 15.30 -6.50 -15.28
CA GLU A 40 13.97 -6.29 -15.86
C GLU A 40 13.05 -7.49 -15.57
N GLY A 41 11.76 -7.22 -15.34
CA GLY A 41 10.80 -8.27 -15.01
C GLY A 41 10.94 -8.84 -13.60
N SER A 42 11.81 -8.27 -12.74
CA SER A 42 11.95 -8.76 -11.37
C SER A 42 10.74 -8.42 -10.51
N THR A 43 10.39 -9.34 -9.61
CA THR A 43 9.24 -9.21 -8.71
C THR A 43 9.67 -9.28 -7.25
N PHE A 44 9.10 -8.41 -6.43
CA PHE A 44 9.32 -8.30 -5.00
C PHE A 44 7.99 -8.45 -4.30
N ARG A 45 7.86 -9.43 -3.42
CA ARG A 45 6.59 -9.71 -2.74
C ARG A 45 6.77 -9.87 -1.25
N SER A 46 5.96 -9.18 -0.43
CA SER A 46 5.95 -9.36 1.03
C SER A 46 7.29 -9.11 1.71
N LEU A 47 8.03 -8.13 1.18
CA LEU A 47 9.31 -7.66 1.73
C LEU A 47 9.15 -6.33 2.44
N SER A 48 10.00 -6.10 3.44
CA SER A 48 10.21 -4.79 4.04
C SER A 48 11.50 -4.18 3.53
N PHE A 49 11.43 -3.00 2.95
CA PHE A 49 12.60 -2.19 2.65
C PHE A 49 12.86 -1.26 3.83
N GLY A 50 14.08 -1.31 4.36
CA GLY A 50 14.54 -0.45 5.45
C GLY A 50 14.66 1.02 5.05
N PRO A 51 15.17 1.89 5.94
CA PRO A 51 15.47 3.30 5.69
C PRO A 51 16.69 3.43 4.76
N VAL A 52 16.57 2.90 3.54
CA VAL A 52 17.63 2.80 2.55
C VAL A 52 17.15 3.31 1.19
N GLY A 53 18.10 3.68 0.34
CA GLY A 53 17.81 3.98 -1.06
C GLY A 53 17.54 2.70 -1.84
N ILE A 54 16.40 2.64 -2.53
CA ILE A 54 16.12 1.62 -3.54
C ILE A 54 16.21 2.33 -4.89
N ILE A 55 17.14 1.88 -5.74
CA ILE A 55 17.41 2.53 -7.01
C ILE A 55 17.02 1.57 -8.13
N ALA A 56 15.85 1.79 -8.71
CA ALA A 56 15.32 1.03 -9.82
C ALA A 56 15.73 1.67 -11.16
N GLN A 57 16.77 1.11 -11.78
CA GLN A 57 17.28 1.50 -13.10
C GLN A 57 16.79 0.57 -14.21
N ALA A 58 16.40 -0.65 -13.89
CA ALA A 58 15.69 -1.57 -14.79
C ALA A 58 14.18 -1.32 -14.76
N GLY A 59 13.52 -1.46 -15.91
CA GLY A 59 12.06 -1.33 -16.05
C GLY A 59 11.30 -2.64 -15.81
N ASN A 60 9.97 -2.57 -15.92
CA ASN A 60 9.08 -3.73 -15.78
C ASN A 60 9.22 -4.45 -14.42
N LEU A 61 9.44 -3.70 -13.34
CA LEU A 61 9.53 -4.26 -11.99
C LEU A 61 8.14 -4.34 -11.34
N LEU A 62 7.93 -5.34 -10.51
CA LEU A 62 6.73 -5.48 -9.69
C LEU A 62 7.10 -5.46 -8.20
N PHE A 63 6.53 -4.53 -7.46
CA PHE A 63 6.49 -4.56 -6.01
C PHE A 63 5.05 -4.84 -5.58
N SER A 64 4.83 -5.96 -4.93
CA SER A 64 3.50 -6.41 -4.53
C SER A 64 3.49 -6.69 -3.03
N ARG A 65 2.63 -6.02 -2.26
CA ARG A 65 2.56 -6.20 -0.80
C ARG A 65 3.92 -5.98 -0.14
N CYS A 66 4.61 -4.90 -0.49
CA CYS A 66 5.86 -4.51 0.17
C CYS A 66 5.62 -3.36 1.14
N SER A 67 6.42 -3.28 2.20
CA SER A 67 6.55 -2.05 3.00
C SER A 67 7.83 -1.30 2.72
N PHE A 68 7.72 0.02 2.72
CA PHE A 68 8.83 0.96 2.64
C PHE A 68 8.90 1.72 3.96
N GLU A 69 9.88 1.41 4.80
CA GLU A 69 10.08 2.02 6.12
C GLU A 69 10.31 3.54 6.03
N ALA A 70 10.25 4.26 7.16
CA ALA A 70 10.57 5.68 7.19
C ALA A 70 11.94 5.94 6.53
N SER A 71 12.05 6.97 5.69
CA SER A 71 13.25 7.29 4.90
C SER A 71 13.66 6.25 3.86
N ALA A 72 12.83 5.26 3.56
CA ALA A 72 13.01 4.39 2.41
C ALA A 72 12.68 5.17 1.13
N ASN A 73 13.71 5.64 0.44
CA ASN A 73 13.53 6.40 -0.81
C ASN A 73 13.57 5.44 -1.99
N LEU A 74 12.46 5.36 -2.72
CA LEU A 74 12.36 4.58 -3.96
C LEU A 74 12.59 5.50 -5.16
N SER A 75 13.69 5.31 -5.86
CA SER A 75 13.98 5.99 -7.12
C SER A 75 13.56 5.09 -8.28
N LEU A 76 12.48 5.44 -8.98
CA LEU A 76 12.04 4.77 -10.21
C LEU A 76 12.60 5.55 -11.40
N SER A 77 13.83 5.24 -11.79
CA SER A 77 14.48 5.90 -12.94
C SER A 77 14.13 5.28 -14.29
N SER A 78 13.54 4.09 -14.27
CA SER A 78 13.03 3.36 -15.43
C SER A 78 11.50 3.45 -15.56
N GLN A 79 10.97 2.93 -16.67
CA GLN A 79 9.54 2.96 -16.97
C GLN A 79 8.83 1.63 -16.70
N ASN A 80 7.49 1.67 -16.70
CA ASN A 80 6.61 0.51 -16.66
C ASN A 80 6.71 -0.34 -15.38
N ASN A 81 6.99 0.29 -14.25
CA ASN A 81 7.01 -0.40 -12.96
C ASN A 81 5.61 -0.42 -12.35
N ILE A 82 5.33 -1.45 -11.57
CA ILE A 82 4.05 -1.65 -10.90
C ILE A 82 4.29 -1.75 -9.39
N LEU A 83 3.55 -0.95 -8.64
CA LEU A 83 3.41 -1.06 -7.20
C LEU A 83 1.96 -1.39 -6.89
N GLU A 84 1.73 -2.52 -6.25
CA GLU A 84 0.39 -2.95 -5.86
C GLU A 84 0.34 -3.36 -4.38
N GLN A 85 -0.71 -2.92 -3.69
CA GLN A 85 -0.94 -3.27 -2.29
C GLN A 85 0.27 -2.95 -1.38
N CYS A 86 1.05 -1.92 -1.74
CA CYS A 86 2.23 -1.51 -0.99
C CYS A 86 1.90 -0.49 0.09
N PHE A 87 2.72 -0.45 1.13
CA PHE A 87 2.62 0.52 2.22
C PHE A 87 3.91 1.32 2.37
N ALA A 88 3.81 2.63 2.60
CA ALA A 88 4.96 3.47 2.88
C ALA A 88 4.66 4.51 3.97
N PHE A 89 5.66 4.77 4.82
CA PHE A 89 5.58 5.76 5.89
C PHE A 89 5.69 7.20 5.34
N VAL A 90 5.32 8.20 6.16
CA VAL A 90 5.34 9.63 5.78
C VAL A 90 6.71 10.14 5.31
N GLN A 91 7.80 9.55 5.82
CA GLN A 91 9.17 9.93 5.44
C GLN A 91 9.70 9.13 4.24
N ALA A 92 8.96 8.15 3.74
CA ALA A 92 9.34 7.41 2.54
C ALA A 92 8.91 8.20 1.30
N SER A 93 9.84 8.44 0.38
CA SER A 93 9.54 9.16 -0.85
C SER A 93 9.70 8.28 -2.08
N ILE A 94 8.90 8.54 -3.10
CA ILE A 94 9.18 8.06 -4.46
C ILE A 94 9.63 9.24 -5.29
N SER A 95 10.86 9.16 -5.79
CA SER A 95 11.29 10.00 -6.90
C SER A 95 11.13 9.20 -8.18
N GLN A 96 10.21 9.61 -9.04
CA GLN A 96 10.00 8.96 -10.33
C GLN A 96 10.64 9.81 -11.40
N VAL A 97 11.66 9.29 -12.04
CA VAL A 97 12.28 9.96 -13.19
C VAL A 97 11.88 9.24 -14.48
N GLY A 98 11.47 7.97 -14.40
CA GLY A 98 10.82 7.25 -15.50
C GLY A 98 9.30 7.41 -15.49
N GLY A 99 8.68 7.41 -16.68
CA GLY A 99 7.23 7.48 -16.85
C GLY A 99 6.53 6.12 -16.90
N ASN A 100 5.20 6.14 -17.01
CA ASN A 100 4.34 4.94 -17.19
C ASN A 100 4.34 3.96 -16.01
N ASN A 101 4.62 4.43 -14.78
CA ASN A 101 4.49 3.59 -13.59
C ASN A 101 3.03 3.53 -13.10
N ILE A 102 2.67 2.40 -12.50
CA ILE A 102 1.32 2.09 -12.03
C ILE A 102 1.33 1.86 -10.53
N PHE A 103 0.39 2.51 -9.83
CA PHE A 103 0.14 2.37 -8.40
C PHE A 103 -1.29 1.90 -8.21
N ARG A 104 -1.47 0.74 -7.55
CA ARG A 104 -2.80 0.17 -7.29
C ARG A 104 -2.98 -0.25 -5.84
N ASN A 105 -4.07 0.17 -5.21
CA ASN A 105 -4.37 -0.22 -3.84
C ASN A 105 -3.21 0.10 -2.88
N CYS A 106 -2.44 1.14 -3.16
CA CYS A 106 -1.25 1.50 -2.38
C CYS A 106 -1.60 2.54 -1.31
N THR A 107 -0.96 2.41 -0.16
CA THR A 107 -1.01 3.40 0.92
C THR A 107 0.36 4.04 1.04
N TRP A 108 0.55 5.19 0.40
CA TRP A 108 1.81 5.91 0.41
C TRP A 108 1.69 7.20 1.21
N ALA A 109 2.06 7.16 2.49
CA ALA A 109 1.89 8.33 3.35
C ALA A 109 2.92 9.44 3.13
N GLY A 110 4.03 9.13 2.47
CA GLY A 110 5.02 10.15 2.14
C GLY A 110 4.76 10.84 0.81
N THR A 111 5.83 11.33 0.19
CA THR A 111 5.75 12.11 -1.05
C THR A 111 6.00 11.25 -2.28
N ILE A 112 5.15 11.38 -3.29
CA ILE A 112 5.39 10.87 -4.64
C ILE A 112 5.61 12.07 -5.56
N GLN A 113 6.78 12.11 -6.22
CA GLN A 113 7.18 13.25 -7.04
C GLN A 113 7.69 12.89 -8.44
N SER A 114 7.54 13.86 -9.35
CA SER A 114 8.20 13.93 -10.68
C SER A 114 7.76 12.89 -11.72
N GLN A 115 6.58 12.29 -11.57
CA GLN A 115 6.08 11.27 -12.49
C GLN A 115 5.47 11.86 -13.78
N ASN A 116 5.75 11.21 -14.91
CA ASN A 116 5.06 11.44 -16.18
C ASN A 116 4.23 10.21 -16.59
N ASN A 117 3.03 10.41 -17.12
CA ASN A 117 2.13 9.34 -17.58
C ASN A 117 1.84 8.27 -16.52
N GLY A 118 1.69 8.68 -15.26
CA GLY A 118 1.42 7.76 -14.16
C GLY A 118 -0.03 7.32 -14.04
N LEU A 119 -0.27 6.08 -13.61
CA LEU A 119 -1.59 5.66 -13.14
C LEU A 119 -1.59 5.47 -11.63
N PHE A 120 -2.53 6.10 -10.95
CA PHE A 120 -2.85 5.89 -9.54
C PHE A 120 -4.31 5.51 -9.44
N ASP A 121 -4.58 4.29 -8.96
CA ASP A 121 -5.93 3.77 -8.80
C ASP A 121 -6.09 3.15 -7.42
N GLN A 122 -7.15 3.53 -6.71
CA GLN A 122 -7.40 3.08 -5.34
C GLN A 122 -6.20 3.35 -4.43
N CYS A 123 -5.63 4.56 -4.43
CA CYS A 123 -4.48 4.88 -3.58
C CYS A 123 -4.84 5.81 -2.42
N TYR A 124 -4.09 5.73 -1.33
CA TYR A 124 -3.86 6.88 -0.44
C TYR A 124 -2.49 7.47 -0.75
N ILE A 125 -2.44 8.79 -0.93
CA ILE A 125 -1.22 9.54 -1.23
C ILE A 125 -1.10 10.71 -0.25
N GLY A 126 -0.07 10.69 0.58
CA GLY A 126 0.20 11.75 1.55
C GLY A 126 0.58 13.07 0.88
N SER A 127 1.48 13.03 -0.10
CA SER A 127 1.80 14.20 -0.93
C SER A 127 2.07 13.79 -2.37
N LEU A 128 1.42 14.49 -3.29
CA LEU A 128 1.58 14.31 -4.73
C LEU A 128 2.16 15.60 -5.33
N SER A 129 3.34 15.50 -5.96
CA SER A 129 4.05 16.68 -6.47
C SER A 129 4.64 16.50 -7.86
N GLY A 130 4.58 17.53 -8.70
CA GLY A 130 5.27 17.54 -10.00
C GLY A 130 4.82 16.43 -10.96
N ILE A 131 3.55 16.01 -10.87
CA ILE A 131 2.97 14.99 -11.75
C ILE A 131 2.52 15.63 -13.05
N THR A 132 2.81 14.97 -14.17
CA THR A 132 2.40 15.39 -15.52
C THR A 132 1.74 14.23 -16.26
N ASN A 133 0.68 14.54 -17.02
CA ASN A 133 -0.09 13.57 -17.83
C ASN A 133 -0.54 12.33 -17.04
N GLY A 134 -0.69 12.43 -15.72
CA GLY A 134 -1.10 11.33 -14.86
C GLY A 134 -2.61 11.12 -14.91
N VAL A 135 -3.02 9.89 -14.64
CA VAL A 135 -4.40 9.49 -14.36
C VAL A 135 -4.48 9.07 -12.90
N ILE A 136 -5.24 9.83 -12.12
CA ILE A 136 -5.47 9.61 -10.71
C ILE A 136 -6.97 9.36 -10.54
N THR A 137 -7.33 8.13 -10.17
CA THR A 137 -8.72 7.73 -10.02
C THR A 137 -8.95 6.96 -8.74
N ASN A 138 -10.17 7.03 -8.20
CA ASN A 138 -10.58 6.34 -6.99
C ASN A 138 -9.59 6.52 -5.83
N SER A 139 -8.90 7.66 -5.75
CA SER A 139 -7.77 7.84 -4.83
C SER A 139 -8.02 8.97 -3.84
N ILE A 140 -7.43 8.83 -2.65
CA ILE A 140 -7.48 9.81 -1.57
C ILE A 140 -6.12 10.50 -1.53
N ILE A 141 -6.11 11.83 -1.67
CA ILE A 141 -4.88 12.62 -1.69
C ILE A 141 -4.93 13.65 -0.56
N LYS A 142 -3.88 13.70 0.26
CA LYS A 142 -3.75 14.67 1.34
C LYS A 142 -3.17 15.98 0.85
N THR A 143 -1.99 15.98 0.23
CA THR A 143 -1.34 17.19 -0.29
C THR A 143 -1.16 17.11 -1.80
N ILE A 144 -1.45 18.21 -2.50
CA ILE A 144 -1.16 18.39 -3.94
C ILE A 144 -0.32 19.66 -4.08
N SER A 145 0.83 19.57 -4.73
CA SER A 145 1.68 20.74 -5.02
C SER A 145 2.31 20.64 -6.41
N ASN A 146 2.44 21.75 -7.13
CA ASN A 146 3.05 21.77 -8.48
C ASN A 146 2.45 20.74 -9.46
N VAL A 147 1.15 20.47 -9.36
CA VAL A 147 0.43 19.57 -10.28
C VAL A 147 -0.46 20.42 -11.19
N GLY A 148 -0.18 20.39 -12.49
CA GLY A 148 -0.94 21.13 -13.50
C GLY A 148 -2.26 20.48 -13.90
N THR A 149 -3.04 21.19 -14.73
CA THR A 149 -4.37 20.77 -15.23
C THR A 149 -4.33 19.68 -16.30
N THR A 150 -3.14 19.29 -16.78
CA THR A 150 -2.95 18.19 -17.74
C THR A 150 -3.14 16.81 -17.13
N ASN A 151 -3.31 16.71 -15.81
CA ASN A 151 -3.54 15.45 -15.11
C ASN A 151 -5.05 15.18 -15.01
N GLY A 152 -5.45 13.93 -15.25
CA GLY A 152 -6.82 13.48 -15.05
C GLY A 152 -7.05 13.09 -13.60
N PHE A 153 -7.96 13.81 -12.92
CA PHE A 153 -8.48 13.43 -11.61
C PHE A 153 -9.96 13.05 -11.74
N SER A 154 -10.35 11.86 -11.27
CA SER A 154 -11.75 11.42 -11.26
C SER A 154 -12.07 10.52 -10.08
N PHE A 155 -13.23 10.69 -9.45
CA PHE A 155 -13.65 9.89 -8.29
C PHE A 155 -12.61 9.92 -7.15
N CYS A 156 -11.96 11.05 -6.94
CA CYS A 156 -10.92 11.21 -5.92
C CYS A 156 -11.43 12.02 -4.73
N ILE A 157 -10.80 11.83 -3.56
CA ILE A 157 -11.02 12.66 -2.38
C ILE A 157 -9.79 13.52 -2.12
N LYS A 158 -9.98 14.84 -1.98
CA LYS A 158 -8.95 15.76 -1.47
C LYS A 158 -9.19 16.04 0.01
N LEU A 159 -8.18 15.73 0.84
CA LEU A 159 -8.22 16.02 2.27
C LEU A 159 -7.79 17.46 2.58
N ILE A 160 -8.19 17.97 3.75
CA ILE A 160 -7.70 19.23 4.31
C ILE A 160 -6.28 19.04 4.84
N ASP A 161 -5.34 19.88 4.39
CA ASP A 161 -3.92 19.79 4.77
C ASP A 161 -3.23 21.15 5.02
N GLY A 162 -3.99 22.24 5.06
CA GLY A 162 -3.46 23.60 5.29
C GLY A 162 -2.81 24.25 4.06
N ASN A 163 -2.75 23.56 2.92
CA ASN A 163 -2.36 24.12 1.62
C ASN A 163 -3.63 24.41 0.79
N ALA A 164 -3.70 23.90 -0.44
CA ALA A 164 -4.91 23.90 -1.24
C ALA A 164 -5.79 22.69 -0.86
N ASN A 165 -7.06 22.92 -0.54
CA ASN A 165 -8.01 21.87 -0.17
C ASN A 165 -8.87 21.36 -1.35
N THR A 166 -8.54 21.80 -2.57
CA THR A 166 -9.18 21.42 -3.84
C THR A 166 -8.16 20.81 -4.79
N PHE A 167 -8.64 20.13 -5.83
CA PHE A 167 -7.86 19.68 -6.97
C PHE A 167 -7.44 20.87 -7.86
N PRO A 168 -6.48 20.68 -8.80
CA PRO A 168 -6.08 21.72 -9.76
C PRO A 168 -7.26 22.30 -10.57
N THR A 169 -8.33 21.53 -10.73
CA THR A 169 -9.61 22.01 -11.24
C THR A 169 -10.71 21.57 -10.25
N PRO A 170 -11.30 22.49 -9.48
CA PRO A 170 -12.30 22.14 -8.47
C PRO A 170 -13.60 21.60 -9.06
N GLY A 171 -14.28 20.71 -8.32
CA GLY A 171 -15.65 20.28 -8.62
C GLY A 171 -15.89 19.47 -9.91
N ILE A 172 -14.86 18.86 -10.50
CA ILE A 172 -14.99 18.05 -11.73
C ILE A 172 -14.96 16.53 -11.46
N ASN A 173 -15.47 15.74 -12.42
CA ASN A 173 -15.28 14.29 -12.50
C ASN A 173 -15.61 13.50 -11.23
N ASN A 174 -16.65 13.92 -10.49
CA ASN A 174 -17.07 13.29 -9.22
C ASN A 174 -16.00 13.28 -8.13
N ASN A 175 -15.08 14.24 -8.16
CA ASN A 175 -14.14 14.45 -7.07
C ASN A 175 -14.85 15.07 -5.86
N ILE A 176 -14.47 14.63 -4.66
CA ILE A 176 -14.93 15.16 -3.38
C ILE A 176 -13.78 15.95 -2.77
N GLU A 177 -14.04 17.18 -2.34
CA GLU A 177 -13.00 18.11 -1.88
C GLU A 177 -13.25 18.54 -0.45
N ASN A 178 -12.25 19.18 0.18
CA ASN A 178 -12.35 19.74 1.53
C ASN A 178 -12.79 18.73 2.61
N GLN A 179 -12.40 17.46 2.49
CA GLN A 179 -12.78 16.45 3.48
C GLN A 179 -11.79 16.46 4.65
N ALA A 180 -12.30 16.46 5.88
CA ALA A 180 -11.44 16.24 7.03
C ALA A 180 -10.97 14.78 7.02
N ILE A 181 -9.69 14.54 7.32
CA ILE A 181 -9.13 13.18 7.42
C ILE A 181 -9.94 12.30 8.38
N ALA A 182 -10.52 12.97 9.39
CA ALA A 182 -11.48 12.50 10.36
C ALA A 182 -12.69 11.76 9.82
N ASP A 183 -13.27 12.32 8.78
CA ASP A 183 -14.53 11.84 8.23
C ASP A 183 -14.26 10.65 7.32
N VAL A 184 -13.04 10.61 6.75
CA VAL A 184 -12.63 9.61 5.80
C VAL A 184 -12.16 8.32 6.48
N PHE A 185 -11.29 8.40 7.49
CA PHE A 185 -10.62 7.23 8.06
C PHE A 185 -10.95 6.95 9.55
N VAL A 186 -11.04 5.66 9.93
CA VAL A 186 -11.43 5.20 11.29
C VAL A 186 -10.55 5.77 12.40
N GLN A 187 -9.27 6.01 12.13
CA GLN A 187 -8.38 6.62 13.12
C GLN A 187 -8.21 8.11 12.85
N ASN A 188 -8.61 8.93 13.82
CA ASN A 188 -8.54 10.39 13.78
C ASN A 188 -8.22 10.93 15.20
N PRO A 189 -7.72 12.16 15.35
CA PRO A 189 -6.34 12.58 15.40
C PRO A 189 -5.85 12.78 16.86
N ASN A 190 -4.82 12.06 17.28
CA ASN A 190 -4.00 12.57 18.39
C ASN A 190 -2.57 12.05 18.39
N ILE A 191 -2.05 11.66 17.22
CA ILE A 191 -0.75 11.01 17.19
C ILE A 191 0.02 11.56 16.00
N ALA A 192 1.23 12.05 16.27
CA ALA A 192 2.31 12.27 15.32
C ALA A 192 2.67 11.03 14.46
N ASN A 193 1.83 9.98 14.47
CA ASN A 193 2.01 8.64 13.95
C ASN A 193 0.81 8.14 13.11
N PHE A 194 -0.15 8.99 12.69
CA PHE A 194 -1.26 8.57 11.81
C PHE A 194 -0.76 7.79 10.58
N ASP A 195 0.44 8.15 10.12
CA ASP A 195 1.12 7.57 8.96
C ASP A 195 2.03 6.36 9.28
N THR A 196 1.95 5.79 10.50
CA THR A 196 2.79 4.65 10.89
C THR A 196 2.09 3.30 10.78
N PHE A 197 0.77 3.20 10.62
CA PHE A 197 0.07 1.91 10.54
C PHE A 197 -0.90 1.84 9.36
N ASP A 198 -0.90 0.73 8.64
CA ASP A 198 -1.74 0.56 7.45
C ASP A 198 -3.23 0.42 7.76
N LYS A 199 -3.58 -0.19 8.89
CA LYS A 199 -4.97 -0.30 9.37
C LYS A 199 -5.65 1.05 9.65
N SER A 200 -4.86 2.13 9.77
CA SER A 200 -5.34 3.49 9.99
C SER A 200 -6.01 4.07 8.75
N PHE A 201 -5.77 3.50 7.56
CA PHE A 201 -6.32 3.97 6.29
C PHE A 201 -7.63 3.29 5.89
N ARG A 202 -8.29 2.60 6.81
CA ARG A 202 -9.62 2.03 6.59
C ARG A 202 -10.69 3.10 6.74
N SER A 203 -11.72 3.04 5.89
CA SER A 203 -12.82 4.01 5.90
C SER A 203 -13.66 3.92 7.16
N THR A 204 -14.11 5.07 7.68
CA THR A 204 -15.17 5.11 8.71
C THR A 204 -16.48 4.54 8.14
N ALA A 205 -17.42 4.16 9.02
CA ALA A 205 -18.74 3.69 8.60
C ALA A 205 -19.59 4.77 7.90
N THR A 206 -19.23 6.04 8.06
CA THR A 206 -19.91 7.20 7.46
C THR A 206 -19.01 7.90 6.44
N SER A 207 -17.97 7.24 5.98
CA SER A 207 -16.95 7.87 5.15
C SER A 207 -17.54 8.31 3.82
N PRO A 208 -17.21 9.53 3.33
CA PRO A 208 -17.61 9.98 2.00
C PRO A 208 -17.01 9.12 0.88
N ALA A 209 -16.01 8.29 1.20
CA ALA A 209 -15.44 7.33 0.28
C ALA A 209 -16.39 6.17 -0.07
N LEU A 210 -17.34 5.84 0.80
CA LEU A 210 -18.18 4.65 0.64
C LEU A 210 -19.11 4.79 -0.57
N GLY A 211 -18.98 3.88 -1.54
CA GLY A 211 -19.80 3.84 -2.75
C GLY A 211 -19.64 5.03 -3.72
N SER A 212 -18.74 5.97 -3.44
CA SER A 212 -18.57 7.21 -4.23
C SER A 212 -17.59 7.06 -5.40
N GLY A 213 -16.91 5.92 -5.48
CA GLY A 213 -15.94 5.61 -6.53
C GLY A 213 -16.58 5.21 -7.84
N SER A 214 -15.74 4.99 -8.84
CA SER A 214 -16.17 4.49 -10.15
C SER A 214 -16.95 3.18 -9.99
N SER A 215 -18.09 3.08 -10.67
CA SER A 215 -19.01 1.92 -10.58
C SER A 215 -19.54 1.62 -9.17
N GLY A 216 -19.63 2.62 -8.28
CA GLY A 216 -20.16 2.46 -6.93
C GLY A 216 -19.21 1.75 -5.96
N GLN A 217 -17.92 1.68 -6.30
CA GLN A 217 -16.90 1.13 -5.40
C GLN A 217 -16.52 2.17 -4.34
N ASP A 218 -15.91 1.74 -3.24
CA ASP A 218 -15.32 2.67 -2.29
C ASP A 218 -14.07 3.34 -2.89
N ILE A 219 -13.85 4.62 -2.56
CA ILE A 219 -12.65 5.37 -2.92
C ILE A 219 -11.51 5.03 -1.92
N GLY A 220 -10.32 4.75 -2.43
CA GLY A 220 -9.09 4.62 -1.64
C GLY A 220 -8.56 3.19 -1.53
N PRO A 221 -7.50 2.98 -0.72
CA PRO A 221 -6.70 1.74 -0.76
C PRO A 221 -7.48 0.46 -0.47
N PHE A 222 -8.46 0.52 0.42
CA PHE A 222 -9.32 -0.62 0.79
C PHE A 222 -10.57 -0.75 -0.09
N GLY A 223 -10.70 0.07 -1.13
CA GLY A 223 -11.80 -0.01 -2.07
C GLY A 223 -11.56 -0.97 -3.24
N GLY A 224 -12.64 -1.21 -3.98
CA GLY A 224 -12.64 -1.94 -5.25
C GLY A 224 -12.53 -3.45 -5.14
N SER A 225 -12.37 -4.12 -6.28
CA SER A 225 -12.43 -5.58 -6.38
C SER A 225 -11.21 -6.32 -5.82
N ASN A 226 -10.10 -5.61 -5.59
CA ASN A 226 -8.87 -6.18 -5.05
C ASN A 226 -8.25 -5.24 -3.99
N PRO A 227 -8.93 -5.04 -2.85
CA PRO A 227 -8.55 -4.03 -1.87
C PRO A 227 -7.18 -4.30 -1.24
N TYR A 228 -6.56 -3.24 -0.70
CA TYR A 228 -5.35 -3.36 0.11
C TYR A 228 -5.58 -4.34 1.26
N ARG A 229 -4.61 -5.21 1.47
CA ARG A 229 -4.63 -6.21 2.55
C ARG A 229 -3.68 -5.77 3.64
N LEU A 230 -4.13 -5.89 4.89
CA LEU A 230 -3.28 -5.56 6.02
C LEU A 230 -1.97 -6.35 5.98
N SER A 231 -0.90 -5.62 6.23
CA SER A 231 0.45 -6.11 6.33
C SER A 231 0.56 -7.24 7.35
N GLY A 232 1.45 -8.18 7.09
CA GLY A 232 1.77 -9.25 8.03
C GLY A 232 0.97 -10.51 7.81
N GLN A 233 0.07 -10.49 6.82
CA GLN A 233 -0.49 -11.70 6.24
C GLN A 233 0.54 -12.32 5.27
N PRO A 234 1.11 -13.50 5.59
CA PRO A 234 2.04 -14.19 4.71
C PRO A 234 1.34 -14.56 3.40
N ASN A 235 2.06 -14.60 2.27
CA ASN A 235 1.44 -14.89 0.97
C ASN A 235 0.87 -16.32 0.83
N VAL A 236 1.27 -17.22 1.74
CA VAL A 236 0.83 -18.60 1.79
C VAL A 236 0.00 -18.81 3.06
N PRO A 237 -1.06 -19.64 3.02
CA PRO A 237 -1.77 -20.05 4.22
C PRO A 237 -0.78 -20.62 5.24
N ILE A 238 -1.00 -20.25 6.50
CA ILE A 238 -0.16 -20.69 7.61
C ILE A 238 -0.93 -21.63 8.50
N ILE A 239 -0.26 -22.70 8.92
CA ILE A 239 -0.74 -23.52 10.03
C ILE A 239 -0.54 -22.68 11.29
N THR A 240 -1.63 -22.31 11.94
CA THR A 240 -1.62 -21.54 13.20
C THR A 240 -1.54 -22.47 14.40
N ASN A 241 -2.07 -23.68 14.28
CA ASN A 241 -2.00 -24.70 15.31
C ASN A 241 -1.88 -26.08 14.69
N PHE A 242 -1.03 -26.92 15.28
CA PHE A 242 -0.94 -28.33 14.97
C PHE A 242 -0.98 -29.11 16.28
N TYR A 243 -2.05 -29.88 16.47
CA TYR A 243 -2.20 -30.78 17.59
C TYR A 243 -2.28 -32.20 17.08
N LEU A 244 -1.55 -33.10 17.74
CA LEU A 244 -1.62 -34.53 17.53
C LEU A 244 -1.55 -35.21 18.89
N GLU A 245 -2.41 -36.19 19.13
CA GLU A 245 -2.31 -37.06 20.28
C GLU A 245 -1.03 -37.91 20.20
N THR A 246 -0.36 -38.09 21.32
CA THR A 246 0.90 -38.86 21.40
C THR A 246 0.67 -40.37 21.44
N THR A 247 -0.56 -40.80 21.71
CA THR A 247 -0.98 -42.20 21.78
C THR A 247 -2.37 -42.33 21.21
N GLY A 248 -2.54 -43.19 20.21
CA GLY A 248 -3.86 -43.57 19.69
C GLY A 248 -4.31 -44.92 20.23
N SER A 249 -5.59 -45.23 20.05
CA SER A 249 -6.14 -46.56 20.34
C SER A 249 -6.62 -47.24 19.05
N THR A 250 -6.75 -48.56 19.07
CA THR A 250 -7.37 -49.31 17.97
C THR A 250 -8.86 -48.97 17.79
N ALA A 251 -9.52 -48.40 18.80
CA ALA A 251 -10.92 -48.01 18.77
C ALA A 251 -11.15 -46.58 18.25
N SER A 252 -10.23 -45.65 18.53
CA SER A 252 -10.38 -44.20 18.25
C SER A 252 -9.36 -43.61 17.29
N GLY A 253 -8.32 -44.38 16.92
CA GLY A 253 -7.18 -43.85 16.16
C GLY A 253 -6.36 -42.85 16.98
N ILE A 254 -5.57 -42.04 16.28
CA ILE A 254 -4.85 -40.88 16.84
C ILE A 254 -5.67 -39.64 16.48
N ALA A 255 -6.12 -38.87 17.47
CA ALA A 255 -6.78 -37.60 17.18
C ALA A 255 -5.74 -36.51 16.88
N GLY A 256 -6.11 -35.58 16.02
CA GLY A 256 -5.32 -34.40 15.73
C GLY A 256 -6.18 -33.26 15.22
N SER A 257 -5.67 -32.04 15.31
CA SER A 257 -6.29 -30.88 14.70
C SER A 257 -5.24 -30.00 14.04
N ILE A 258 -5.61 -29.44 12.89
CA ILE A 258 -4.82 -28.44 12.19
C ILE A 258 -5.70 -27.22 12.04
N THR A 259 -5.26 -26.09 12.56
CA THR A 259 -5.88 -24.80 12.28
C THR A 259 -5.03 -24.09 11.23
N ILE A 260 -5.68 -23.61 10.17
CA ILE A 260 -5.03 -22.89 9.08
C ILE A 260 -5.64 -21.50 9.00
N GLN A 261 -4.82 -20.47 8.89
CA GLN A 261 -5.27 -19.14 8.51
C GLN A 261 -4.94 -18.92 7.03
N SER A 262 -5.99 -18.83 6.21
CA SER A 262 -5.91 -18.51 4.78
C SER A 262 -6.15 -17.02 4.54
N ASN A 263 -5.60 -16.49 3.45
CA ASN A 263 -5.79 -15.11 3.03
C ASN A 263 -7.03 -14.93 2.14
N ASN A 264 -8.22 -14.90 2.73
CA ASN A 264 -9.39 -14.32 2.06
C ASN A 264 -9.67 -12.93 2.62
#